data_AF-A0A9E4FV12-F1
#
_entry.id   AF-A0A9E4FV12-F1
#
_cell.length_a   1.000
_cell.length_b   1.000
_cell.length_c   1.000
_cell.angle_alpha   90.00
_cell.angle_beta   90.00
_cell.angle_gamma   90.00
#
_symmetry.space_group_name_H-M   'P 1'
#
loop_
_entity.id
_entity.type
_entity.pdbx_description
1 polymer ?
#
loop_
_entity_poly.entity_id
_entity_poly.type
_entity_poly.pdbx_seq_one_letter_code
_entity_poly.pdbx_strand_id
1 'polypeptide(L)'
;FAALFLQGWRWDVLPSYLWFLLKVGGFAIAATWIRATLPRLRPDQILAFAWKFLFPVSMVNVAALSVQRLWLGGADGTLTSSDLWLMAAINWPLAIVSVAVMGRVARLREQAPRVAAMEAR
;
A
#
# COMPACT_ATOMS: atom_id res chain seq x y z
N PHE A 1 0.17 -11.52 6.10
CA PHE A 1 -0.52 -11.07 4.87
C PHE A 1 -1.74 -11.94 4.54
N ALA A 2 -1.57 -13.26 4.36
CA ALA A 2 -2.65 -14.20 4.06
C ALA A 2 -3.87 -14.12 5.01
N ALA A 3 -3.62 -14.02 6.32
CA ALA A 3 -4.68 -13.95 7.33
C ALA A 3 -5.55 -12.67 7.24
N LEU A 4 -4.91 -11.51 7.15
CA LEU A 4 -5.57 -10.21 7.28
C LEU A 4 -6.09 -9.65 5.95
N PHE A 5 -5.39 -9.92 4.84
CA PHE A 5 -5.68 -9.27 3.55
C PHE A 5 -6.28 -10.22 2.51
N LEU A 6 -6.10 -11.54 2.64
CA LEU A 6 -6.63 -12.54 1.69
C LEU A 6 -7.75 -13.39 2.30
N GLN A 7 -8.61 -12.79 3.14
CA GLN A 7 -9.77 -13.48 3.73
C GLN A 7 -9.39 -14.70 4.61
N GLY A 8 -8.13 -14.81 5.02
CA GLY A 8 -7.59 -15.91 5.83
C GLY A 8 -7.87 -17.30 5.25
N TRP A 9 -8.48 -18.14 6.09
CA TRP A 9 -8.73 -19.58 5.94
C TRP A 9 -9.99 -19.88 5.15
N ARG A 10 -10.83 -18.88 4.86
CA ARG A 10 -12.19 -19.08 4.36
C ARG A 10 -12.15 -19.47 2.88
N TRP A 11 -12.46 -20.73 2.60
CA TRP A 11 -12.55 -21.31 1.27
C TRP A 11 -13.38 -22.61 1.31
N ASP A 12 -14.27 -22.77 0.33
CA ASP A 12 -15.29 -23.84 0.35
C ASP A 12 -14.89 -25.08 -0.47
N VAL A 13 -13.90 -24.98 -1.36
CA VAL A 13 -13.56 -26.07 -2.30
C VAL A 13 -12.39 -26.95 -1.83
N LEU A 14 -11.44 -26.39 -1.09
CA LEU A 14 -10.27 -27.09 -0.56
C LEU A 14 -10.29 -27.08 0.97
N PRO A 15 -9.70 -28.09 1.64
CA PRO A 15 -9.52 -28.06 3.09
C PRO A 15 -8.84 -26.77 3.54
N SER A 16 -9.42 -26.10 4.53
CA SER A 16 -9.07 -24.74 4.94
C SER A 16 -7.59 -24.58 5.34
N TYR A 17 -7.02 -25.59 5.99
CA TYR A 17 -5.60 -25.64 6.36
C TYR A 17 -4.67 -25.70 5.14
N LEU A 18 -5.03 -26.49 4.12
CA LEU A 18 -4.21 -26.66 2.92
C LEU A 18 -4.22 -25.38 2.07
N TRP A 19 -5.38 -24.74 1.94
CA TRP A 19 -5.53 -23.46 1.24
C TRP A 19 -4.76 -22.33 1.94
N PHE A 20 -4.80 -22.29 3.26
CA PHE A 20 -4.04 -21.32 4.03
C PHE A 20 -2.51 -21.54 3.88
N LEU A 21 -2.05 -22.79 3.99
CA LEU A 21 -0.65 -23.15 3.79
C LEU A 21 -0.16 -22.79 2.38
N LEU A 22 -0.99 -22.99 1.36
CA LEU A 22 -0.66 -22.60 -0.02
C LEU A 22 -0.46 -21.08 -0.15
N LYS A 23 -1.36 -20.26 0.42
CA LYS A 23 -1.22 -18.79 0.42
C LYS A 23 0.04 -18.34 1.13
N VAL A 24 0.34 -18.92 2.30
CA VAL A 24 1.53 -18.60 3.10
C VAL A 24 2.80 -19.03 2.38
N GLY A 25 2.83 -20.26 1.87
CA GLY A 25 3.94 -20.81 1.11
C GLY A 25 4.22 -20.00 -0.17
N GLY A 26 3.17 -19.63 -0.90
CA GLY A 26 3.29 -18.73 -2.06
C GLY A 26 3.92 -17.39 -1.70
N PHE A 27 3.50 -16.77 -0.60
CA PHE A 27 4.12 -15.53 -0.10
C PHE A 27 5.57 -15.72 0.34
N ALA A 28 5.91 -16.83 0.99
CA ALA A 28 7.27 -17.13 1.43
C ALA A 28 8.22 -17.35 0.24
N ILE A 29 7.74 -18.07 -0.79
CA ILE A 29 8.47 -18.26 -2.06
C ILE A 29 8.68 -16.92 -2.75
N ALA A 30 7.63 -16.11 -2.88
CA ALA A 30 7.72 -14.77 -3.48
C ALA A 30 8.71 -13.86 -2.72
N ALA A 31 8.66 -13.85 -1.39
CA ALA A 31 9.58 -13.06 -0.57
C ALA A 31 11.05 -13.52 -0.74
N THR A 32 11.27 -14.83 -0.85
CA THR A 32 12.61 -15.39 -1.09
C THR A 32 13.10 -15.06 -2.49
N TRP A 33 12.22 -15.12 -3.49
CA TRP A 33 12.54 -14.75 -4.87
C TRP A 33 12.90 -13.26 -5.01
N ILE A 34 12.15 -12.37 -4.36
CA ILE A 34 12.48 -10.93 -4.32
C ILE A 34 13.83 -10.70 -3.66
N ARG A 35 14.14 -11.40 -2.55
CA ARG A 35 15.45 -11.32 -1.89
C ARG A 35 16.58 -11.81 -2.79
N ALA A 36 16.33 -12.81 -3.62
CA ALA A 36 17.31 -13.35 -4.56
C ALA A 36 17.54 -12.44 -5.78
N THR A 37 16.52 -11.68 -6.22
CA THR A 37 16.59 -10.83 -7.42
C THR A 37 17.03 -9.39 -7.15
N LEU A 38 16.76 -8.84 -5.95
CA LEU A 38 17.12 -7.46 -5.63
C LEU A 38 18.63 -7.33 -5.29
N PRO A 39 19.36 -6.39 -5.92
CA PRO A 39 20.70 -6.02 -5.51
C PRO A 39 20.70 -5.54 -4.05
N ARG A 40 21.75 -5.82 -3.28
CA ARG A 40 21.87 -5.41 -1.87
C ARG A 40 21.68 -3.90 -1.71
N LEU A 41 20.51 -3.47 -1.25
CA LEU A 41 20.21 -2.07 -0.96
C LEU A 41 20.80 -1.68 0.40
N ARG A 42 21.31 -0.46 0.51
CA ARG A 42 21.81 0.05 1.79
C ARG A 42 20.63 0.20 2.77
N PRO A 43 20.74 -0.26 4.03
CA PRO A 43 19.65 -0.15 5.00
C PRO A 43 19.11 1.28 5.15
N ASP A 44 20.00 2.26 5.07
CA ASP A 44 19.66 3.69 5.14
C ASP A 44 18.75 4.15 3.99
N GLN A 45 18.91 3.58 2.78
CA GLN A 45 18.06 3.89 1.63
C GLN A 45 16.66 3.31 1.80
N ILE A 46 16.57 2.09 2.35
CA ILE A 46 15.29 1.43 2.66
C ILE A 46 14.56 2.23 3.74
N LEU A 47 15.28 2.66 4.78
CA LEU A 47 14.72 3.46 5.87
C LEU A 47 14.24 4.82 5.35
N ALA A 48 15.03 5.48 4.51
CA ALA A 48 14.64 6.75 3.89
C ALA A 48 13.38 6.60 3.02
N PHE A 49 13.26 5.51 2.24
CA PHE A 49 12.05 5.23 1.47
C PHE A 49 10.85 4.95 2.38
N ALA A 50 11.02 4.12 3.42
CA ALA A 50 9.96 3.80 4.36
C ALA A 50 9.42 5.04 5.09
N TRP A 51 10.30 5.89 5.61
CA TRP A 51 9.92 7.06 6.39
C TRP A 51 9.51 8.26 5.54
N LYS A 52 10.20 8.51 4.41
CA LYS A 52 9.91 9.71 3.60
C LYS A 52 8.83 9.47 2.56
N PHE A 53 8.52 8.22 2.18
CA PHE A 53 7.54 7.90 1.15
C PHE A 53 6.38 7.05 1.69
N LEU A 54 6.66 5.87 2.25
CA LEU A 54 5.59 4.94 2.67
C LEU A 54 4.79 5.47 3.86
N PHE A 55 5.44 6.05 4.85
CA PHE A 55 4.78 6.54 6.05
C PHE A 55 3.75 7.66 5.73
N PRO A 56 4.09 8.75 5.00
CA PRO A 56 3.11 9.76 4.63
C PRO A 56 1.94 9.21 3.80
N VAL A 57 2.22 8.33 2.83
CA VAL A 57 1.17 7.72 1.99
C VAL A 57 0.22 6.86 2.84
N SER A 58 0.76 6.11 3.82
CA SER A 58 -0.07 5.33 4.74
C SER A 58 -0.95 6.20 5.63
N MET A 59 -0.44 7.35 6.10
CA MET A 59 -1.24 8.30 6.90
C MET A 59 -2.40 8.89 6.10
N VAL A 60 -2.17 9.25 4.83
CA VAL A 60 -3.24 9.73 3.93
C VAL A 60 -4.29 8.64 3.72
N ASN A 61 -3.85 7.39 3.53
CA ASN A 61 -4.78 6.27 3.33
C ASN A 61 -5.68 6.03 4.56
N VAL A 62 -5.09 6.01 5.76
CA VAL A 62 -5.84 5.84 7.01
C VAL A 62 -6.79 7.02 7.25
N ALA A 63 -6.33 8.26 7.07
CA ALA A 63 -7.17 9.44 7.23
C ALA A 63 -8.38 9.41 6.26
N ALA A 64 -8.14 9.03 5.00
CA ALA A 64 -9.21 8.91 4.03
C ALA A 64 -10.20 7.77 4.35
N LEU A 65 -9.72 6.63 4.85
CA LEU A 65 -10.60 5.57 5.34
C LEU A 65 -11.48 6.05 6.50
N SER A 66 -10.91 6.82 7.44
CA SER A 66 -11.67 7.43 8.54
C SER A 66 -12.76 8.38 8.02
N VAL A 67 -12.44 9.22 7.04
CA VAL A 67 -13.41 10.13 6.42
C VAL A 67 -14.49 9.36 5.67
N GLN A 68 -14.13 8.35 4.87
CA GLN A 68 -15.10 7.52 4.16
C GLN A 68 -16.04 6.79 5.11
N ARG A 69 -15.53 6.30 6.25
CA ARG A 69 -16.36 5.67 7.29
C ARG A 69 -17.39 6.64 7.89
N LEU A 70 -17.01 7.90 8.09
CA LEU A 70 -17.91 8.94 8.58
C LEU A 70 -18.98 9.31 7.55
N TRP A 71 -18.60 9.35 6.27
CA TRP A 71 -19.49 9.75 5.18
C TRP A 71 -20.47 8.65 4.73
N LEU A 72 -20.04 7.38 4.77
CA LEU A 72 -20.80 6.23 4.30
C LEU A 72 -21.38 5.39 5.45
N GLY A 73 -21.16 5.79 6.70
CA GLY A 73 -21.76 5.13 7.85
C GLY A 73 -23.27 5.42 7.90
N GLY A 74 -24.10 4.37 7.88
CA GLY A 74 -25.53 4.50 8.16
C GLY A 74 -25.78 5.11 9.55
N ALA A 75 -26.99 5.62 9.79
CA ALA A 75 -27.37 6.25 11.06
C ALA A 75 -27.21 5.33 12.29
N ASP A 76 -27.13 4.03 12.05
CA ASP A 76 -26.94 2.91 12.98
C ASP A 76 -25.45 2.48 13.13
N GLY A 77 -24.54 3.13 12.42
CA GLY A 77 -23.10 2.83 12.45
C GLY A 77 -22.70 1.53 11.75
N THR A 78 -23.63 0.85 11.09
CA THR A 78 -23.36 -0.36 10.30
C THR A 78 -22.86 0.01 8.90
N LEU A 79 -22.04 -0.85 8.32
CA LEU A 79 -21.59 -0.74 6.93
C LEU A 79 -22.20 -1.90 6.16
N THR A 80 -22.99 -1.58 5.14
CA THR A 80 -23.56 -2.58 4.24
C THR A 80 -22.46 -3.10 3.31
N SER A 81 -22.65 -4.31 2.76
CA SER A 81 -21.71 -4.87 1.77
C SER A 81 -21.53 -3.95 0.56
N SER A 82 -22.57 -3.23 0.13
CA SER A 82 -22.51 -2.20 -0.91
C SER A 82 -21.54 -1.07 -0.55
N ASP A 83 -21.58 -0.61 0.69
CA ASP A 83 -20.78 0.52 1.18
C ASP A 83 -19.30 0.13 1.21
N LEU A 84 -18.99 -1.11 1.60
CA LEU A 84 -17.64 -1.65 1.55
C LEU A 84 -17.08 -1.71 0.12
N TRP A 85 -17.90 -2.12 -0.85
CA TRP A 85 -17.49 -2.13 -2.27
C TRP A 85 -17.27 -0.71 -2.80
N LEU A 86 -18.09 0.27 -2.41
CA LEU A 86 -17.91 1.68 -2.76
C LEU A 86 -16.64 2.26 -2.12
N MET A 87 -16.40 2.01 -0.84
CA MET A 87 -15.16 2.40 -0.16
C MET A 87 -13.94 1.81 -0.87
N ALA A 88 -13.98 0.53 -1.26
CA ALA A 88 -12.91 -0.11 -2.01
C ALA A 88 -12.70 0.56 -3.38
N ALA A 89 -13.78 0.82 -4.11
CA ALA A 89 -13.72 1.48 -5.42
C ALA A 89 -13.16 2.91 -5.35
N ILE A 90 -13.40 3.64 -4.25
CA ILE A 90 -12.85 4.98 -4.02
C ILE A 90 -11.39 4.90 -3.53
N ASN A 91 -11.05 3.90 -2.71
CA ASN A 91 -9.72 3.76 -2.14
C ASN A 91 -8.65 3.47 -3.22
N TRP A 92 -8.98 2.66 -4.23
CA TRP A 92 -8.07 2.36 -5.34
C TRP A 92 -7.54 3.60 -6.09
N PRO A 93 -8.39 4.49 -6.65
CA PRO A 93 -7.93 5.70 -7.31
C PRO A 93 -7.24 6.65 -6.32
N LEU A 94 -7.73 6.76 -5.08
CA LEU A 94 -7.08 7.59 -4.07
C LEU A 94 -5.65 7.10 -3.76
N ALA A 95 -5.45 5.79 -3.63
CA ALA A 95 -4.15 5.19 -3.40
C ALA A 95 -3.21 5.48 -4.58
N ILE A 96 -3.69 5.33 -5.82
CA ILE A 96 -2.92 5.65 -7.04
C ILE A 96 -2.55 7.13 -7.06
N VAL A 97 -3.48 8.03 -6.79
CA VAL A 97 -3.24 9.48 -6.74
C VAL A 97 -2.23 9.82 -5.64
N SER A 98 -2.37 9.25 -4.45
CA SER A 98 -1.47 9.51 -3.32
C SER A 98 -0.03 9.08 -3.62
N VAL A 99 0.12 7.89 -4.23
CA VAL A 99 1.41 7.38 -4.69
C VAL A 99 1.98 8.25 -5.81
N ALA A 100 1.16 8.66 -6.79
CA ALA A 100 1.58 9.49 -7.90
C ALA A 100 2.01 10.90 -7.47
N VAL A 101 1.25 11.55 -6.58
CA VAL A 101 1.59 12.85 -6.00
C VAL A 101 2.90 12.76 -5.25
N MET A 102 3.06 11.75 -4.39
CA MET A 102 4.29 11.58 -3.63
C MET A 102 5.48 11.27 -4.55
N GLY A 103 5.26 10.50 -5.61
CA GLY A 103 6.27 10.23 -6.64
C GLY A 103 6.70 11.49 -7.40
N ARG A 104 5.77 12.41 -7.67
CA ARG A 104 6.09 13.73 -8.27
C ARG A 104 6.89 14.60 -7.30
N VAL A 105 6.46 14.70 -6.04
CA VAL A 105 7.17 15.49 -5.01
C VAL A 105 8.60 14.99 -4.81
N ALA A 106 8.81 13.68 -4.78
CA ALA A 106 10.15 13.10 -4.67
C ALA A 106 11.04 13.50 -5.86
N ARG A 107 10.52 13.41 -7.10
CA ARG A 107 11.27 13.78 -8.32
C ARG A 107 11.61 15.27 -8.39
N LEU A 108 10.70 16.15 -7.95
CA LEU A 108 10.95 17.60 -7.93
C LEU A 108 12.07 17.98 -6.97
N ARG A 109 12.14 17.30 -5.81
CA ARG A 109 13.22 17.52 -4.83
C ARG A 109 14.58 17.07 -5.34
N GLU A 110 14.64 16.08 -6.22
CA GLU A 110 15.88 15.64 -6.87
C GLU A 110 16.33 16.57 -8.01
N GLN A 111 15.40 17.24 -8.69
CA GLN A 111 15.69 18.10 -9.84
C GLN A 111 16.13 19.51 -9.45
N ALA A 112 15.56 20.09 -8.38
CA ALA A 112 15.87 21.45 -7.93
C ALA A 112 17.37 21.78 -7.81
N PRO A 113 18.22 20.93 -7.18
CA PRO A 113 19.66 21.22 -7.10
C PRO A 113 20.41 21.06 -8.43
N ARG A 114 19.90 20.24 -9.37
CA ARG A 114 20.55 20.05 -10.68
C ARG A 114 20.33 21.23 -11.63
N VAL A 115 19.13 21.82 -11.60
CA VAL A 115 18.79 23.00 -12.42
C VAL A 115 19.57 24.23 -11.95
N ALA A 116 19.61 24.48 -10.63
CA ALA A 116 20.37 25.59 -10.05
C ALA A 116 21.88 25.52 -10.38
N ALA A 117 22.45 24.31 -10.51
CA ALA A 117 23.86 24.13 -10.88
C ALA A 117 24.13 24.39 -12.38
N MET A 118 23.12 24.26 -13.26
CA MET A 118 23.25 24.58 -14.69
C MET A 118 23.11 26.08 -14.95
N GLU A 119 22.29 26.79 -14.18
CA GLU A 119 22.09 28.24 -14.29
C GLU A 119 23.27 29.07 -13.72
N ALA A 120 24.11 28.47 -12.87
CA ALA A 120 25.27 29.12 -12.27
C ALA A 120 26.55 29.06 -13.13
N ARG A 121 26.49 28.57 -14.37
CA ARG A 121 27.59 28.49 -15.35
C ARG A 121 27.38 29.49 -16.48
#